data_AF-A0A927ZI38-F1
#
_entry.id   AF-A0A927ZI38-F1
#
_cell.length_a   1.000
_cell.length_b   1.000
_cell.length_c   1.000
_cell.angle_alpha   90.00
_cell.angle_beta   90.00
_cell.angle_gamma   90.00
#
_symmetry.space_group_name_H-M   'P 1'
#
loop_
_entity.id
_entity.type
_entity.pdbx_description
1 polymer ?
#
loop_
_entity_poly.entity_id
_entity_poly.type
_entity_poly.pdbx_seq_one_letter_code
_entity_poly.pdbx_strand_id
1 'polypeptide(L)'
;MSLKAMPLDGIKVVDLSTVVAAPTAAELLCTFGADVIKVESMHGDDQRFTGDFLGAPQEVDCNPIYTVQNSNKRHISLNLKTDEGKEAILKLISEADIFLTNVRTQGLERLGLDYETLKDKFPKLIYAHFSGYGPKGPNKDDPGFDSTVFWLRGGMIADWQTNDASYPFDPTYAFGDTVTASSFFSAILLAIIGREKEGKGTKVECSLYSSAIWCNGQGVVQTQFTKKKLNPEPEKKINPQNGYYKCSDDKWFSLNELKGYETDFPIITEAMGLQDLQGDPRYATKKTLEETGAYKEYNERITEAFKTKTSAEWKKIFQKYNMPCDVAVRTADVATDEQAIVNGYLEEVTYPDGTKVMMPVPPMFLSEYGRRPITPTGKMSDCSVEILKSIGYKDEDIAKMKENKVVR
;
A
#
# COMPACT_ATOMS: atom_id res chain seq x y z
N MET A 1 -30.79 7.39 4.33
CA MET A 1 -29.66 7.79 5.20
C MET A 1 -29.21 9.16 4.73
N SER A 2 -29.01 10.13 5.63
CA SER A 2 -28.33 11.37 5.27
C SER A 2 -26.99 11.02 4.62
N LEU A 3 -26.65 11.65 3.48
CA LEU A 3 -25.29 11.55 2.95
C LEU A 3 -24.36 12.02 4.06
N LYS A 4 -23.44 11.15 4.50
CA LYS A 4 -22.42 11.56 5.47
C LYS A 4 -21.54 12.62 4.81
N ALA A 5 -21.14 13.62 5.58
CA ALA A 5 -20.21 14.63 5.09
C ALA A 5 -18.89 13.97 4.67
N MET A 6 -18.26 14.45 3.60
CA MET A 6 -16.93 13.98 3.22
C MET A 6 -15.87 14.84 3.93
N PRO A 7 -14.83 14.24 4.50
CA PRO A 7 -13.87 14.97 5.32
C PRO A 7 -12.93 15.89 4.52
N LEU A 8 -12.79 15.67 3.20
CA LEU A 8 -11.96 16.49 2.31
C LEU A 8 -12.79 17.25 1.26
N ASP A 9 -14.11 17.41 1.49
CA ASP A 9 -14.94 18.25 0.62
C ASP A 9 -14.36 19.67 0.54
N GLY A 10 -14.25 20.19 -0.68
CA GLY A 10 -13.69 21.50 -0.97
C GLY A 10 -12.17 21.53 -1.20
N ILE A 11 -11.45 20.44 -0.93
CA ILE A 11 -10.02 20.32 -1.27
C ILE A 11 -9.85 20.00 -2.75
N LYS A 12 -9.04 20.79 -3.45
CA LYS A 12 -8.70 20.60 -4.87
C LYS A 12 -7.28 20.08 -5.06
N VAL A 13 -7.10 19.03 -5.86
CA VAL A 13 -5.82 18.37 -6.09
C VAL A 13 -5.52 18.30 -7.58
N VAL A 14 -4.30 18.72 -7.95
CA VAL A 14 -3.73 18.44 -9.27
C VAL A 14 -2.73 17.29 -9.11
N ASP A 15 -3.10 16.13 -9.66
CA ASP A 15 -2.30 14.90 -9.65
C ASP A 15 -1.54 14.76 -10.98
N LEU A 16 -0.24 15.10 -10.96
CA LEU A 16 0.72 14.85 -12.06
C LEU A 16 1.59 13.63 -11.73
N SER A 17 1.02 12.62 -11.08
CA SER A 17 1.74 11.37 -10.79
C SER A 17 1.33 10.25 -11.73
N THR A 18 2.24 9.29 -11.88
CA THR A 18 2.06 8.09 -12.71
C THR A 18 2.30 6.81 -11.92
N VAL A 19 1.91 5.68 -12.49
CA VAL A 19 2.14 4.34 -11.92
C VAL A 19 1.29 4.10 -10.67
N VAL A 20 1.86 3.87 -9.48
CA VAL A 20 1.09 3.33 -8.35
C VAL A 20 1.14 4.18 -7.09
N ALA A 21 2.32 4.41 -6.48
CA ALA A 21 2.36 4.95 -5.11
C ALA A 21 1.71 6.35 -4.95
N ALA A 22 2.17 7.32 -5.73
CA ALA A 22 1.61 8.67 -5.68
C ALA A 22 0.15 8.73 -6.19
N PRO A 23 -0.23 8.02 -7.28
CA PRO A 23 -1.63 7.91 -7.67
C PRO A 23 -2.53 7.33 -6.58
N THR A 24 -2.05 6.33 -5.81
CA THR A 24 -2.80 5.75 -4.69
C THR A 24 -3.04 6.79 -3.60
N ALA A 25 -2.07 7.64 -3.26
CA ALA A 25 -2.29 8.72 -2.30
C ALA A 25 -3.32 9.75 -2.80
N ALA A 26 -3.32 10.05 -4.10
CA ALA A 26 -4.33 10.91 -4.72
C ALA A 26 -5.72 10.25 -4.77
N GLU A 27 -5.80 8.94 -4.97
CA GLU A 27 -7.04 8.16 -4.88
C GLU A 27 -7.61 8.24 -3.46
N LEU A 28 -6.78 8.08 -2.43
CA LEU A 28 -7.21 8.23 -1.03
C LEU A 28 -7.81 9.62 -0.77
N LEU A 29 -7.15 10.69 -1.24
CA LEU A 29 -7.70 12.05 -1.15
C LEU A 29 -9.08 12.14 -1.84
N CYS A 30 -9.20 11.57 -3.05
CA CYS A 30 -10.44 11.58 -3.83
C CYS A 30 -11.56 10.81 -3.12
N THR A 31 -11.25 9.62 -2.62
CA THR A 31 -12.13 8.72 -1.88
C THR A 31 -12.69 9.37 -0.63
N PHE A 32 -11.94 10.28 0.00
CA PHE A 32 -12.36 11.06 1.16
C PHE A 32 -12.93 12.45 0.83
N GLY A 33 -13.20 12.76 -0.45
CA GLY A 33 -13.99 13.94 -0.84
C GLY A 33 -13.25 14.98 -1.67
N ALA A 34 -11.93 14.88 -1.81
CA ALA A 34 -11.19 15.84 -2.62
C ALA A 34 -11.61 15.78 -4.09
N ASP A 35 -11.59 16.92 -4.77
CA ASP A 35 -11.69 17.01 -6.22
C ASP A 35 -10.30 16.81 -6.81
N VAL A 36 -10.08 15.66 -7.44
CA VAL A 36 -8.75 15.26 -7.93
C VAL A 36 -8.77 15.25 -9.45
N ILE A 37 -7.95 16.14 -10.03
CA ILE A 37 -7.70 16.22 -11.46
C ILE A 37 -6.38 15.51 -11.76
N LYS A 38 -6.46 14.36 -12.41
CA LYS A 38 -5.28 13.63 -12.90
C LYS A 38 -4.86 14.17 -14.26
N VAL A 39 -3.66 14.72 -14.31
CA VAL A 39 -3.03 15.22 -15.53
C VAL A 39 -2.14 14.14 -16.12
N GLU A 40 -2.51 13.64 -17.29
CA GLU A 40 -1.79 12.60 -18.00
C GLU A 40 -1.02 13.16 -19.19
N SER A 41 -0.03 12.39 -19.66
CA SER A 41 0.57 12.65 -20.96
C SER A 41 -0.44 12.36 -22.08
N MET A 42 -0.13 12.76 -23.31
CA MET A 42 -0.96 12.42 -24.48
C MET A 42 -1.02 10.90 -24.76
N HIS A 43 -0.04 10.14 -24.24
CA HIS A 43 -0.02 8.67 -24.27
C HIS A 43 -0.90 8.06 -23.16
N GLY A 44 -1.02 8.77 -22.03
CA GLY A 44 -1.64 8.27 -20.81
C GLY A 44 -0.62 8.00 -19.71
N ASP A 45 -1.13 7.52 -18.58
CA ASP A 45 -0.35 6.85 -17.53
C ASP A 45 -0.03 5.41 -17.96
N ASP A 46 1.23 4.99 -17.81
CA ASP A 46 1.69 3.63 -18.14
C ASP A 46 0.89 2.56 -17.37
N GLN A 47 0.35 2.89 -16.19
CA GLN A 47 -0.49 1.98 -15.40
C GLN A 47 -1.79 1.59 -16.09
N ARG A 48 -2.24 2.32 -17.11
CA ARG A 48 -3.40 1.92 -17.93
C ARG A 48 -3.14 0.62 -18.70
N PHE A 49 -1.87 0.25 -18.92
CA PHE A 49 -1.47 -0.85 -19.79
C PHE A 49 -0.78 -2.01 -19.05
N THR A 50 -0.96 -2.10 -17.72
CA THR A 50 -0.32 -3.15 -16.91
C THR A 50 -1.21 -4.36 -16.63
N GLY A 51 -2.50 -4.30 -17.00
CA GLY A 51 -3.45 -5.39 -16.75
C GLY A 51 -3.00 -6.70 -17.39
N ASP A 52 -2.63 -6.70 -18.68
CA ASP A 52 -2.22 -7.92 -19.40
C ASP A 52 -1.02 -8.60 -18.73
N PHE A 53 -0.03 -7.81 -18.30
CA PHE A 53 1.16 -8.30 -17.59
C PHE A 53 0.79 -8.96 -16.25
N LEU A 54 -0.26 -8.46 -15.58
CA LEU A 54 -0.76 -8.98 -14.31
C LEU A 54 -1.88 -10.03 -14.47
N GLY A 55 -2.20 -10.43 -15.69
CA GLY A 55 -3.27 -11.39 -15.98
C GLY A 55 -4.68 -10.85 -15.68
N ALA A 56 -4.88 -9.55 -15.84
CA ALA A 56 -6.15 -8.85 -15.63
C ALA A 56 -6.57 -8.05 -16.88
N PRO A 57 -7.87 -7.75 -17.06
CA PRO A 57 -8.31 -6.86 -18.14
C PRO A 57 -7.65 -5.47 -18.07
N GLN A 58 -7.43 -4.86 -19.22
CA GLN A 58 -6.91 -3.49 -19.34
C GLN A 58 -7.68 -2.61 -20.33
N GLU A 59 -8.81 -3.12 -20.84
CA GLU A 59 -9.64 -2.42 -21.80
C GLU A 59 -10.28 -1.18 -21.18
N VAL A 60 -10.64 -0.22 -22.02
CA VAL A 60 -11.22 1.06 -21.59
C VAL A 60 -12.48 0.89 -20.74
N ASP A 61 -13.32 -0.09 -21.08
CA ASP A 61 -14.54 -0.45 -20.38
C ASP A 61 -14.31 -1.44 -19.24
N CYS A 62 -13.14 -2.05 -19.12
CA CYS A 62 -12.77 -2.91 -18.00
C CYS A 62 -11.26 -2.87 -17.72
N ASN A 63 -10.85 -1.97 -16.82
CA ASN A 63 -9.46 -1.84 -16.36
C ASN A 63 -9.36 -1.80 -14.81
N PRO A 64 -9.54 -2.97 -14.16
CA PRO A 64 -9.54 -3.05 -12.70
C PRO A 64 -8.21 -2.64 -12.06
N ILE A 65 -7.07 -3.01 -12.65
CA ILE A 65 -5.75 -2.66 -12.11
C ILE A 65 -5.58 -1.15 -12.03
N TYR A 66 -5.92 -0.41 -13.10
CA TYR A 66 -5.85 1.05 -13.07
C TYR A 66 -6.87 1.68 -12.12
N THR A 67 -8.04 1.04 -11.96
CA THR A 67 -9.11 1.51 -11.08
C THR A 67 -8.68 1.57 -9.62
N VAL A 68 -7.89 0.58 -9.15
CA VAL A 68 -7.41 0.53 -7.75
C VAL A 68 -6.73 1.83 -7.32
N GLN A 69 -5.98 2.49 -8.21
CA GLN A 69 -5.24 3.71 -7.87
C GLN A 69 -5.82 5.00 -8.45
N ASN A 70 -6.91 4.95 -9.21
CA ASN A 70 -7.43 6.12 -9.92
C ASN A 70 -8.95 6.27 -9.90
N SER A 71 -9.67 5.42 -9.18
CA SER A 71 -11.11 5.55 -8.98
C SER A 71 -11.50 6.98 -8.57
N ASN A 72 -12.65 7.45 -9.07
CA ASN A 72 -13.25 8.76 -8.80
C ASN A 72 -12.47 10.01 -9.30
N LYS A 73 -11.25 9.87 -9.85
CA LYS A 73 -10.48 11.00 -10.38
C LYS A 73 -11.07 11.49 -11.72
N ARG A 74 -10.96 12.79 -11.98
CA ARG A 74 -11.26 13.39 -13.29
C ARG A 74 -9.99 13.46 -14.13
N HIS A 75 -10.01 13.00 -15.38
CA HIS A 75 -8.81 12.87 -16.19
C HIS A 75 -8.72 13.93 -17.28
N ILE A 76 -7.52 14.48 -17.47
CA ILE A 76 -7.17 15.36 -18.59
C ILE A 76 -5.78 14.99 -19.12
N SER A 77 -5.63 14.83 -20.44
CA SER A 77 -4.31 14.67 -21.06
C SER A 77 -3.80 16.01 -21.56
N LEU A 78 -2.62 16.43 -21.09
CA LEU A 78 -1.97 17.67 -21.51
C LEU A 78 -0.58 17.40 -22.08
N ASN A 79 -0.25 18.07 -23.18
CA ASN A 79 1.10 18.12 -23.71
C ASN A 79 1.91 19.23 -23.03
N LEU A 80 2.56 18.89 -21.90
CA LEU A 80 3.36 19.85 -21.12
C LEU A 80 4.66 20.30 -21.80
N LYS A 81 4.93 19.86 -23.04
CA LYS A 81 6.06 20.34 -23.85
C LYS A 81 5.75 21.63 -24.60
N THR A 82 4.47 21.99 -24.74
CA THR A 82 4.07 23.27 -25.37
C THR A 82 3.82 24.34 -24.31
N ASP A 83 3.91 25.61 -24.72
CA ASP A 83 3.67 26.72 -23.80
C ASP A 83 2.20 26.76 -23.35
N GLU A 84 1.26 26.42 -24.24
CA GLU A 84 -0.17 26.34 -23.90
C GLU A 84 -0.47 25.22 -22.89
N GLY A 85 0.21 24.07 -23.00
CA GLY A 85 0.06 22.97 -22.03
C GLY A 85 0.62 23.35 -20.67
N LYS A 86 1.76 24.06 -20.63
CA LYS A 86 2.34 24.61 -19.39
C LYS A 86 1.44 25.68 -18.77
N GLU A 87 0.87 26.55 -19.58
CA GLU A 87 -0.09 27.56 -19.11
C GLU A 87 -1.32 26.89 -18.48
N ALA A 88 -1.88 25.87 -19.14
CA ALA A 88 -3.06 25.16 -18.66
C ALA A 88 -2.81 24.48 -17.29
N ILE A 89 -1.69 23.78 -17.12
CA ILE A 89 -1.37 23.16 -15.81
C ILE A 89 -1.09 24.20 -14.73
N LEU A 90 -0.47 25.34 -15.06
CA LEU A 90 -0.25 26.41 -14.09
C LEU A 90 -1.56 27.07 -13.64
N LYS A 91 -2.56 27.18 -14.53
CA LYS A 91 -3.92 27.61 -14.17
C LYS A 91 -4.66 26.59 -13.31
N LEU A 92 -4.46 25.30 -13.56
CA LEU A 92 -4.98 24.26 -12.66
C LEU A 92 -4.37 24.38 -11.26
N ILE A 93 -3.04 24.52 -11.18
CA ILE A 93 -2.32 24.65 -9.91
C ILE A 93 -2.70 25.93 -9.17
N SER A 94 -2.98 27.04 -9.86
CA SER A 94 -3.36 28.30 -9.19
C SER A 94 -4.67 28.20 -8.40
N GLU A 95 -5.55 27.27 -8.79
CA GLU A 95 -6.82 27.01 -8.12
C GLU A 95 -6.75 25.82 -7.15
N ALA A 96 -5.60 25.15 -7.04
CA ALA A 96 -5.44 23.92 -6.28
C ALA A 96 -4.97 24.17 -4.85
N ASP A 97 -5.39 23.27 -3.95
CA ASP A 97 -4.84 23.18 -2.60
C ASP A 97 -3.55 22.36 -2.56
N ILE A 98 -3.49 21.32 -3.39
CA ILE A 98 -2.42 20.33 -3.42
C ILE A 98 -1.96 20.12 -4.87
N PHE A 99 -0.66 20.20 -5.08
CA PHE A 99 -0.01 19.69 -6.29
C PHE A 99 0.75 18.42 -5.91
N LEU A 100 0.35 17.28 -6.48
CA LEU A 100 0.88 15.96 -6.15
C LEU A 100 1.59 15.36 -7.36
N THR A 101 2.84 14.93 -7.19
CA THR A 101 3.60 14.34 -8.29
C THR A 101 4.70 13.38 -7.81
N ASN A 102 5.03 12.41 -8.65
CA ASN A 102 6.23 11.57 -8.54
C ASN A 102 7.21 11.76 -9.71
N VAL A 103 7.01 12.80 -10.53
CA VAL A 103 7.95 13.15 -11.59
C VAL A 103 9.28 13.53 -10.94
N ARG A 104 10.40 13.06 -11.51
CA ARG A 104 11.73 13.37 -10.96
C ARG A 104 11.99 14.88 -10.96
N THR A 105 12.68 15.37 -9.94
CA THR A 105 12.93 16.80 -9.70
C THR A 105 13.45 17.53 -10.94
N GLN A 106 14.45 16.98 -11.64
CA GLN A 106 15.00 17.58 -12.87
C GLN A 106 13.96 17.74 -13.98
N GLY A 107 12.97 16.84 -14.05
CA GLY A 107 11.85 16.95 -14.98
C GLY A 107 10.91 18.10 -14.62
N LEU A 108 10.62 18.26 -13.33
CA LEU A 108 9.79 19.35 -12.81
C LEU A 108 10.47 20.71 -12.98
N GLU A 109 11.77 20.81 -12.72
CA GLU A 109 12.58 22.02 -12.95
C GLU A 109 12.52 22.46 -14.42
N ARG A 110 12.68 21.53 -15.37
CA ARG A 110 12.55 21.82 -16.81
C ARG A 110 11.15 22.30 -17.21
N LEU A 111 10.12 21.89 -16.47
CA LEU A 111 8.74 22.31 -16.69
C LEU A 111 8.37 23.59 -15.93
N GLY A 112 9.23 24.07 -15.02
CA GLY A 112 8.90 25.18 -14.10
C GLY A 112 7.84 24.79 -13.07
N LEU A 113 7.76 23.51 -12.72
CA LEU A 113 6.80 22.93 -11.79
C LEU A 113 7.47 22.39 -10.52
N ASP A 114 8.73 22.74 -10.26
CA ASP A 114 9.41 22.38 -9.03
C ASP A 114 8.94 23.23 -7.84
N TYR A 115 9.23 22.76 -6.63
CA TYR A 115 8.81 23.43 -5.40
C TYR A 115 9.34 24.86 -5.27
N GLU A 116 10.61 25.11 -5.62
CA GLU A 116 11.22 26.42 -5.45
C GLU A 116 10.57 27.45 -6.37
N THR A 117 10.20 27.05 -7.58
CA THR A 117 9.42 27.88 -8.52
C THR A 117 8.00 28.14 -8.04
N LEU A 118 7.30 27.11 -7.53
CA LEU A 118 5.87 27.21 -7.20
C LEU A 118 5.58 27.84 -5.84
N LYS A 119 6.46 27.69 -4.84
CA LYS A 119 6.18 28.13 -3.45
C LYS A 119 5.94 29.64 -3.33
N ASP A 120 6.64 30.45 -4.12
CA ASP A 120 6.52 31.91 -4.08
C ASP A 120 5.29 32.39 -4.86
N LYS A 121 4.95 31.68 -5.96
CA LYS A 121 3.78 31.97 -6.79
C LYS A 121 2.47 31.57 -6.09
N PHE A 122 2.50 30.47 -5.35
CA PHE A 122 1.33 29.87 -4.70
C PHE A 122 1.65 29.54 -3.22
N PRO A 123 1.75 30.55 -2.33
CA PRO A 123 2.24 30.36 -0.96
C PRO A 123 1.34 29.50 -0.05
N LYS A 124 0.11 29.17 -0.49
CA LYS A 124 -0.82 28.27 0.19
C LYS A 124 -0.81 26.83 -0.35
N LEU A 125 -0.09 26.59 -1.45
CA LEU A 125 -0.05 25.30 -2.12
C LEU A 125 0.72 24.29 -1.28
N ILE A 126 0.09 23.13 -1.03
CA ILE A 126 0.78 21.97 -0.49
C ILE A 126 1.43 21.26 -1.67
N TYR A 127 2.75 21.31 -1.74
CA TYR A 127 3.53 20.66 -2.79
C TYR A 127 3.91 19.26 -2.30
N ALA A 128 3.25 18.23 -2.82
CA ALA A 128 3.45 16.86 -2.41
C ALA A 128 4.29 16.11 -3.46
N HIS A 129 5.52 15.75 -3.09
CA HIS A 129 6.46 15.03 -3.96
C HIS A 129 6.81 13.66 -3.43
N PHE A 130 6.61 12.65 -4.28
CA PHE A 130 6.96 11.27 -3.99
C PHE A 130 8.21 10.86 -4.78
N SER A 131 9.12 10.13 -4.15
CA SER A 131 10.37 9.70 -4.80
C SER A 131 10.77 8.25 -4.44
N GLY A 132 11.76 7.70 -5.15
CA GLY A 132 12.33 6.41 -4.77
C GLY A 132 13.18 6.51 -3.50
N TYR A 133 14.22 7.33 -3.55
CA TYR A 133 15.28 7.38 -2.52
C TYR A 133 15.23 8.59 -1.58
N GLY A 134 14.30 9.53 -1.80
CA GLY A 134 14.29 10.82 -1.12
C GLY A 134 15.10 11.89 -1.87
N PRO A 135 15.04 13.15 -1.41
CA PRO A 135 15.58 14.31 -2.13
C PRO A 135 17.10 14.52 -1.96
N LYS A 136 17.76 13.72 -1.12
CA LYS A 136 19.15 13.92 -0.67
C LYS A 136 19.97 12.65 -0.81
N GLY A 137 21.28 12.82 -0.85
CA GLY A 137 22.23 11.71 -0.93
C GLY A 137 22.52 11.26 -2.37
N PRO A 138 23.38 10.24 -2.53
CA PRO A 138 23.91 9.84 -3.83
C PRO A 138 22.85 9.27 -4.78
N ASN A 139 21.82 8.60 -4.26
CA ASN A 139 20.79 7.96 -5.06
C ASN A 139 19.56 8.85 -5.34
N LYS A 140 19.60 10.15 -5.00
CA LYS A 140 18.43 11.03 -5.12
C LYS A 140 17.86 11.14 -6.53
N ASP A 141 18.72 10.98 -7.55
CA ASP A 141 18.35 11.08 -8.97
C ASP A 141 18.18 9.70 -9.65
N ASP A 142 18.41 8.61 -8.91
CA ASP A 142 18.34 7.26 -9.45
C ASP A 142 16.90 6.83 -9.74
N PRO A 143 16.68 6.01 -10.79
CA PRO A 143 15.40 5.35 -11.00
C PRO A 143 15.05 4.46 -9.80
N GLY A 144 13.77 4.45 -9.41
CA GLY A 144 13.28 3.63 -8.33
C GLY A 144 11.89 3.11 -8.58
N PHE A 145 11.71 1.80 -8.36
CA PHE A 145 10.43 1.11 -8.29
C PHE A 145 10.30 0.41 -6.93
N ASP A 146 9.09 -0.05 -6.61
CA ASP A 146 8.81 -0.81 -5.40
C ASP A 146 9.82 -1.95 -5.19
N SER A 147 10.01 -2.79 -6.21
CA SER A 147 10.95 -3.91 -6.17
C SER A 147 12.40 -3.46 -5.93
N THR A 148 12.87 -2.44 -6.64
CA THR A 148 14.29 -2.04 -6.58
C THR A 148 14.64 -1.23 -5.34
N VAL A 149 13.69 -0.48 -4.79
CA VAL A 149 13.97 0.45 -3.70
C VAL A 149 13.34 0.02 -2.38
N PHE A 150 12.03 -0.24 -2.36
CA PHE A 150 11.38 -0.65 -1.11
C PHE A 150 11.92 -2.02 -0.70
N TRP A 151 11.85 -3.00 -1.60
CA TRP A 151 12.17 -4.39 -1.29
C TRP A 151 13.67 -4.71 -1.28
N LEU A 152 14.40 -4.38 -2.37
CA LEU A 152 15.84 -4.66 -2.45
C LEU A 152 16.64 -3.73 -1.55
N ARG A 153 16.57 -2.40 -1.76
CA ARG A 153 17.38 -1.46 -0.97
C ARG A 153 16.97 -1.40 0.50
N GLY A 154 15.70 -1.67 0.82
CA GLY A 154 15.21 -1.80 2.19
C GLY A 154 15.68 -3.06 2.94
N GLY A 155 16.38 -3.98 2.25
CA GLY A 155 17.05 -5.14 2.85
C GLY A 155 16.18 -6.38 3.04
N MET A 156 14.85 -6.25 2.96
CA MET A 156 13.90 -7.33 3.25
C MET A 156 14.07 -8.55 2.34
N ILE A 157 14.33 -8.34 1.04
CA ILE A 157 14.53 -9.46 0.10
C ILE A 157 15.73 -10.33 0.45
N ALA A 158 16.79 -9.75 1.01
CA ALA A 158 17.96 -10.51 1.45
C ALA A 158 17.71 -11.14 2.83
N ASP A 159 17.15 -10.39 3.76
CA ASP A 159 17.00 -10.81 5.16
C ASP A 159 15.88 -11.81 5.41
N TRP A 160 14.85 -11.86 4.55
CA TRP A 160 13.66 -12.69 4.75
C TRP A 160 13.72 -14.03 3.99
N GLN A 161 14.82 -14.32 3.27
CA GLN A 161 14.99 -15.61 2.62
C GLN A 161 15.11 -16.74 3.65
N THR A 162 14.60 -17.91 3.29
CA THR A 162 14.63 -19.11 4.16
C THR A 162 16.03 -19.72 4.29
N ASN A 163 16.89 -19.50 3.30
CA ASN A 163 18.32 -19.77 3.34
C ASN A 163 19.02 -18.89 2.29
N ASP A 164 20.34 -18.68 2.42
CA ASP A 164 21.11 -17.78 1.52
C ASP A 164 21.24 -18.27 0.08
N ALA A 165 20.92 -19.54 -0.18
CA ALA A 165 20.97 -20.15 -1.51
C ALA A 165 19.60 -20.19 -2.18
N SER A 166 18.52 -19.81 -1.49
CA SER A 166 17.18 -19.79 -2.04
C SER A 166 17.06 -18.74 -3.14
N TYR A 167 16.27 -19.04 -4.17
CA TYR A 167 15.81 -17.99 -5.06
C TYR A 167 15.01 -16.96 -4.24
N PRO A 168 15.28 -15.65 -4.38
CA PRO A 168 14.54 -14.62 -3.65
C PRO A 168 13.04 -14.74 -3.92
N PHE A 169 12.20 -14.55 -2.89
CA PHE A 169 10.76 -14.46 -3.13
C PHE A 169 10.46 -13.16 -3.88
N ASP A 170 9.43 -13.20 -4.73
CA ASP A 170 8.94 -12.01 -5.43
C ASP A 170 7.69 -11.48 -4.70
N PRO A 171 7.74 -10.26 -4.13
CA PRO A 171 6.59 -9.67 -3.47
C PRO A 171 5.46 -9.37 -4.46
N THR A 172 4.22 -9.31 -3.96
CA THR A 172 3.08 -8.88 -4.78
C THR A 172 3.32 -7.48 -5.34
N TYR A 173 2.92 -7.27 -6.59
CA TYR A 173 3.07 -6.02 -7.31
C TYR A 173 2.57 -4.83 -6.46
N ALA A 174 3.39 -3.78 -6.36
CA ALA A 174 3.06 -2.51 -5.70
C ALA A 174 2.73 -2.58 -4.20
N PHE A 175 3.20 -3.61 -3.47
CA PHE A 175 3.01 -3.69 -2.03
C PHE A 175 3.62 -2.49 -1.30
N GLY A 176 4.90 -2.20 -1.52
CA GLY A 176 5.57 -1.10 -0.83
C GLY A 176 5.13 0.26 -1.37
N ASP A 177 4.71 0.34 -2.63
CA ASP A 177 4.03 1.53 -3.18
C ASP A 177 2.78 1.89 -2.37
N THR A 178 1.91 0.91 -2.10
CA THR A 178 0.63 1.10 -1.38
C THR A 178 0.85 1.52 0.08
N VAL A 179 1.82 0.91 0.75
CA VAL A 179 2.19 1.26 2.12
C VAL A 179 2.79 2.67 2.20
N THR A 180 3.66 3.01 1.24
CA THR A 180 4.25 4.35 1.17
C THR A 180 3.19 5.39 0.84
N ALA A 181 2.20 5.07 -0.01
CA ALA A 181 1.07 5.93 -0.33
C ALA A 181 0.25 6.32 0.90
N SER A 182 0.02 5.38 1.82
CA SER A 182 -0.70 5.64 3.09
C SER A 182 0.08 6.61 4.00
N SER A 183 1.40 6.47 4.04
CA SER A 183 2.28 7.40 4.78
C SER A 183 2.27 8.79 4.13
N PHE A 184 2.30 8.84 2.80
CA PHE A 184 2.27 10.08 2.03
C PHE A 184 0.93 10.82 2.16
N PHE A 185 -0.20 10.10 2.08
CA PHE A 185 -1.53 10.60 2.39
C PHE A 185 -1.58 11.22 3.80
N SER A 186 -1.08 10.51 4.81
CA SER A 186 -1.02 11.02 6.19
C SER A 186 -0.19 12.31 6.29
N ALA A 187 0.95 12.38 5.61
CA ALA A 187 1.79 13.58 5.58
C ALA A 187 1.10 14.78 4.89
N ILE A 188 0.31 14.52 3.85
CA ILE A 188 -0.53 15.54 3.19
C ILE A 188 -1.62 16.04 4.14
N LEU A 189 -2.30 15.15 4.87
CA LEU A 189 -3.28 15.56 5.88
C LEU A 189 -2.67 16.43 6.97
N LEU A 190 -1.46 16.09 7.44
CA LEU A 190 -0.73 16.93 8.40
C LEU A 190 -0.41 18.32 7.81
N ALA A 191 -0.06 18.40 6.52
CA ALA A 191 0.15 19.66 5.82
C ALA A 191 -1.14 20.48 5.68
N ILE A 192 -2.29 19.85 5.43
CA ILE A 192 -3.60 20.52 5.41
C ILE A 192 -3.88 21.13 6.79
N ILE A 193 -3.76 20.34 7.86
CA ILE A 193 -3.98 20.80 9.25
C ILE A 193 -3.02 21.94 9.62
N GLY A 194 -1.74 21.83 9.23
CA GLY A 194 -0.74 22.88 9.47
C GLY A 194 -1.09 24.17 8.72
N ARG A 195 -1.49 24.04 7.46
CA ARG A 195 -1.90 25.18 6.61
C ARG A 195 -3.13 25.89 7.16
N GLU A 196 -4.12 25.18 7.73
CA GLU A 196 -5.28 25.83 8.36
C GLU A 196 -4.89 26.71 9.55
N LYS A 197 -3.83 26.35 10.28
CA LYS A 197 -3.34 27.11 11.43
C LYS A 197 -2.44 28.27 11.02
N GLU A 198 -1.53 28.04 10.08
CA GLU A 198 -0.47 29.00 9.73
C GLU A 198 -0.77 29.81 8.47
N GLY A 199 -1.81 29.44 7.71
CA GLY A 199 -2.20 30.09 6.46
C GLY A 199 -1.22 29.90 5.30
N LYS A 200 -0.24 29.00 5.41
CA LYS A 200 0.82 28.74 4.42
C LYS A 200 0.91 27.25 4.07
N GLY A 201 1.18 26.98 2.79
CA GLY A 201 1.48 25.66 2.30
C GLY A 201 2.89 25.22 2.71
N THR A 202 3.24 23.98 2.37
CA THR A 202 4.56 23.41 2.63
C THR A 202 4.91 22.35 1.60
N LYS A 203 6.18 21.96 1.56
CA LYS A 203 6.63 20.77 0.84
C LYS A 203 6.39 19.53 1.67
N VAL A 204 5.70 18.55 1.10
CA VAL A 204 5.53 17.20 1.64
C VAL A 204 6.38 16.25 0.82
N GLU A 205 7.21 15.45 1.48
CA GLU A 205 8.07 14.47 0.83
C GLU A 205 7.89 13.10 1.47
N CYS A 206 7.77 12.07 0.65
CA CYS A 206 7.89 10.67 1.06
C CYS A 206 8.71 9.91 0.02
N SER A 207 9.35 8.82 0.46
CA SER A 207 10.11 7.97 -0.44
C SER A 207 9.89 6.49 -0.16
N LEU A 208 9.98 5.66 -1.19
CA LEU A 208 9.96 4.20 -1.05
C LEU A 208 11.01 3.75 -0.04
N TYR A 209 12.22 4.30 -0.12
CA TYR A 209 13.30 3.91 0.78
C TYR A 209 13.02 4.30 2.25
N SER A 210 12.53 5.52 2.50
CA SER A 210 12.17 5.93 3.87
C SER A 210 11.06 5.05 4.46
N SER A 211 10.07 4.67 3.65
CA SER A 211 8.98 3.80 4.11
C SER A 211 9.43 2.35 4.28
N ALA A 212 10.34 1.85 3.45
CA ALA A 212 10.97 0.55 3.64
C ALA A 212 11.71 0.49 4.99
N ILE A 213 12.51 1.52 5.32
CA ILE A 213 13.19 1.61 6.62
C ILE A 213 12.17 1.67 7.76
N TRP A 214 11.11 2.46 7.62
CA TRP A 214 10.07 2.60 8.65
C TRP A 214 9.36 1.28 8.91
N CYS A 215 8.88 0.61 7.86
CA CYS A 215 8.17 -0.67 7.95
C CYS A 215 9.08 -1.81 8.43
N ASN A 216 10.35 -1.80 8.04
CA ASN A 216 11.36 -2.74 8.52
C ASN A 216 12.09 -2.25 9.79
N GLY A 217 11.57 -1.25 10.50
CA GLY A 217 12.30 -0.52 11.54
C GLY A 217 12.80 -1.41 12.68
N GLN A 218 12.02 -2.41 13.09
CA GLN A 218 12.46 -3.39 14.09
C GLN A 218 13.65 -4.21 13.59
N GLY A 219 13.63 -4.64 12.32
CA GLY A 219 14.73 -5.35 11.70
C GLY A 219 16.00 -4.50 11.62
N VAL A 220 15.86 -3.25 11.17
CA VAL A 220 16.96 -2.28 11.10
C VAL A 220 17.59 -2.02 12.47
N VAL A 221 16.79 -1.94 13.54
CA VAL A 221 17.29 -1.77 14.91
C VAL A 221 17.94 -3.05 15.41
N GLN A 222 17.30 -4.21 15.21
CA GLN A 222 17.77 -5.50 15.71
C GLN A 222 19.15 -5.88 15.14
N THR A 223 19.39 -5.62 13.85
CA THR A 223 20.66 -5.95 13.17
C THR A 223 21.86 -5.10 13.62
N GLN A 224 21.62 -4.04 14.40
CA GLN A 224 22.70 -3.26 15.02
C GLN A 224 23.33 -4.00 16.22
N PHE A 225 22.64 -4.98 16.81
CA PHE A 225 23.11 -5.72 17.99
C PHE A 225 23.62 -7.12 17.62
N THR A 226 23.22 -8.15 18.37
CA THR A 226 23.72 -9.53 18.24
C THR A 226 23.13 -10.27 17.04
N LYS A 227 21.85 -10.07 16.72
CA LYS A 227 21.18 -10.75 15.61
C LYS A 227 21.44 -10.00 14.30
N LYS A 228 22.52 -10.34 13.59
CA LYS A 228 22.92 -9.69 12.33
C LYS A 228 22.10 -10.12 11.10
N LYS A 229 21.44 -11.27 11.15
CA LYS A 229 20.60 -11.81 10.07
C LYS A 229 19.22 -12.12 10.64
N LEU A 230 18.16 -11.63 10.00
CA LEU A 230 16.80 -11.69 10.57
C LEU A 230 16.11 -13.04 10.39
N ASN A 231 16.42 -13.78 9.32
CA ASN A 231 15.85 -15.10 9.03
C ASN A 231 16.91 -16.16 8.66
N PRO A 232 17.92 -16.46 9.50
CA PRO A 232 19.00 -17.36 9.10
C PRO A 232 18.59 -18.84 9.04
N GLU A 233 17.61 -19.26 9.86
CA GLU A 233 17.37 -20.68 10.15
C GLU A 233 15.89 -20.93 10.52
N PRO A 234 14.97 -21.14 9.56
CA PRO A 234 13.57 -21.42 9.85
C PRO A 234 13.35 -22.70 10.69
N GLU A 235 14.35 -23.59 10.71
CA GLU A 235 14.34 -24.83 11.49
C GLU A 235 14.78 -24.64 12.96
N LYS A 236 15.50 -23.56 13.29
CA LYS A 236 15.92 -23.27 14.68
C LYS A 236 14.85 -22.49 15.43
N LYS A 237 13.70 -23.14 15.64
CA LYS A 237 12.57 -22.60 16.40
C LYS A 237 12.82 -22.71 17.91
N ILE A 238 13.51 -21.74 18.49
CA ILE A 238 13.80 -21.72 19.95
C ILE A 238 12.50 -21.70 20.77
N ASN A 239 11.42 -21.09 20.25
CA ASN A 239 10.10 -21.16 20.86
C ASN A 239 9.10 -21.91 19.95
N PRO A 240 8.82 -23.19 20.22
CA PRO A 240 7.83 -23.97 19.45
C PRO A 240 6.40 -23.44 19.61
N GLN A 241 6.10 -22.61 20.61
CA GLN A 241 4.77 -22.01 20.80
C GLN A 241 4.49 -20.86 19.81
N ASN A 242 5.50 -20.44 19.03
CA ASN A 242 5.38 -19.44 17.96
C ASN A 242 5.90 -20.02 16.64
N GLY A 243 5.02 -20.29 15.68
CA GLY A 243 5.48 -20.72 14.37
C GLY A 243 4.42 -21.24 13.43
N TYR A 244 4.90 -21.66 12.26
CA TYR A 244 4.11 -22.25 11.19
C TYR A 244 4.26 -23.78 11.18
N TYR A 245 3.14 -24.48 11.13
CA TYR A 245 3.05 -25.94 11.16
C TYR A 245 2.12 -26.45 10.06
N LYS A 246 2.49 -27.57 9.44
CA LYS A 246 1.67 -28.18 8.39
C LYS A 246 0.65 -29.14 9.03
N CYS A 247 -0.63 -28.93 8.74
CA CYS A 247 -1.73 -29.74 9.23
C CYS A 247 -1.98 -30.98 8.35
N SER A 248 -2.90 -31.87 8.77
CA SER A 248 -3.22 -33.10 8.04
C SER A 248 -3.88 -32.86 6.67
N ASP A 249 -4.44 -31.67 6.44
CA ASP A 249 -5.04 -31.21 5.19
C ASP A 249 -4.06 -30.44 4.29
N ASP A 250 -2.75 -30.61 4.54
CA ASP A 250 -1.64 -29.98 3.81
C ASP A 250 -1.59 -28.45 3.86
N LYS A 251 -2.38 -27.81 4.73
CA LYS A 251 -2.36 -26.36 4.94
C LYS A 251 -1.38 -25.96 6.02
N TRP A 252 -0.79 -24.77 5.87
CA TRP A 252 0.03 -24.15 6.90
C TRP A 252 -0.85 -23.43 7.92
N PHE A 253 -0.58 -23.67 9.19
CA PHE A 253 -1.27 -23.07 10.33
C PHE A 253 -0.25 -22.34 11.20
N SER A 254 -0.57 -21.11 11.58
CA SER A 254 0.25 -20.31 12.49
C SER A 254 -0.36 -20.38 13.89
N LEU A 255 0.49 -20.67 14.87
CA LEU A 255 0.17 -20.57 16.30
C LEU A 255 1.13 -19.56 16.92
N ASN A 256 0.61 -18.66 17.75
CA ASN A 256 1.42 -17.73 18.52
C ASN A 256 0.99 -17.78 19.99
N GLU A 257 1.98 -17.79 20.89
CA GLU A 257 1.77 -17.57 22.32
C GLU A 257 1.26 -16.14 22.56
N LEU A 258 0.44 -15.96 23.59
CA LEU A 258 -0.21 -14.70 23.94
C LEU A 258 0.38 -14.06 25.20
N LYS A 259 0.64 -14.86 26.24
CA LYS A 259 1.07 -14.40 27.58
C LYS A 259 2.52 -14.75 27.90
N GLY A 260 3.22 -15.37 26.96
CA GLY A 260 4.59 -15.82 27.08
C GLY A 260 4.71 -17.30 27.41
N TYR A 261 5.89 -17.85 27.11
CA TYR A 261 6.18 -19.28 27.07
C TYR A 261 5.65 -20.02 28.30
N GLU A 262 6.00 -19.58 29.51
CA GLU A 262 5.68 -20.31 30.74
C GLU A 262 4.17 -20.35 31.04
N THR A 263 3.47 -19.27 30.70
CA THR A 263 2.02 -19.16 30.96
C THR A 263 1.21 -20.00 29.98
N ASP A 264 1.62 -20.02 28.72
CA ASP A 264 0.86 -20.68 27.65
C ASP A 264 1.32 -22.12 27.41
N PHE A 265 2.50 -22.51 27.90
CA PHE A 265 3.02 -23.88 27.78
C PHE A 265 2.04 -24.97 28.26
N PRO A 266 1.46 -24.90 29.48
CA PRO A 266 0.52 -25.92 29.92
C PRO A 266 -0.76 -25.94 29.08
N ILE A 267 -1.21 -24.76 28.60
CA ILE A 267 -2.41 -24.63 27.76
C ILE A 267 -2.20 -25.28 26.40
N ILE A 268 -1.09 -24.95 25.73
CA ILE A 268 -0.76 -25.48 24.40
C ILE A 268 -0.50 -26.97 24.48
N THR A 269 0.29 -27.43 25.46
CA THR A 269 0.55 -28.87 25.61
C THR A 269 -0.73 -29.64 25.94
N GLU A 270 -1.66 -29.08 26.71
CA GLU A 270 -2.98 -29.69 26.93
C GLU A 270 -3.80 -29.78 25.63
N ALA A 271 -3.91 -28.67 24.89
CA ALA A 271 -4.65 -28.60 23.63
C ALA A 271 -4.14 -29.62 22.59
N MET A 272 -2.85 -29.95 22.65
CA MET A 272 -2.17 -30.82 21.70
C MET A 272 -1.97 -32.26 22.19
N GLY A 273 -2.35 -32.59 23.43
CA GLY A 273 -2.15 -33.93 23.99
C GLY A 273 -0.68 -34.24 24.34
N LEU A 274 0.10 -33.22 24.70
CA LEU A 274 1.53 -33.28 25.05
C LEU A 274 1.77 -32.96 26.54
N GLN A 275 0.80 -33.22 27.41
CA GLN A 275 0.86 -32.87 28.84
C GLN A 275 1.99 -33.57 29.60
N ASP A 276 2.52 -34.68 29.08
CA ASP A 276 3.67 -35.38 29.65
C ASP A 276 4.95 -34.51 29.67
N LEU A 277 5.01 -33.45 28.86
CA LEU A 277 6.09 -32.46 28.91
C LEU A 277 6.04 -31.54 30.14
N GLN A 278 4.87 -31.37 30.78
CA GLN A 278 4.68 -30.38 31.86
C GLN A 278 5.45 -30.71 33.15
N GLY A 279 5.83 -31.97 33.37
CA GLY A 279 6.58 -32.41 34.55
C GLY A 279 8.09 -32.45 34.38
N ASP A 280 8.60 -32.25 33.16
CA ASP A 280 10.04 -32.33 32.89
C ASP A 280 10.71 -30.95 33.04
N PRO A 281 11.70 -30.81 33.94
CA PRO A 281 12.35 -29.53 34.23
C PRO A 281 13.02 -28.90 33.02
N ARG A 282 13.33 -29.67 31.96
CA ARG A 282 13.89 -29.15 30.70
C ARG A 282 12.94 -28.16 29.99
N TYR A 283 11.63 -28.28 30.23
CA TYR A 283 10.60 -27.45 29.57
C TYR A 283 10.04 -26.34 30.46
N ALA A 284 10.52 -26.20 31.70
CA ALA A 284 9.91 -25.32 32.70
C ALA A 284 9.96 -23.82 32.37
N THR A 285 11.01 -23.37 31.69
CA THR A 285 11.16 -21.97 31.25
C THR A 285 11.74 -21.90 29.85
N LYS A 286 11.51 -20.80 29.13
CA LYS A 286 12.09 -20.59 27.80
C LYS A 286 13.61 -20.66 27.84
N LYS A 287 14.22 -20.13 28.90
CA LYS A 287 15.67 -20.16 29.12
C LYS A 287 16.18 -21.60 29.27
N THR A 288 15.55 -22.40 30.13
CA THR A 288 15.95 -23.80 30.35
C THR A 288 15.75 -24.64 29.10
N LEU A 289 14.67 -24.38 28.35
CA LEU A 289 14.40 -25.04 27.07
C LEU A 289 15.53 -24.80 26.06
N GLU A 290 16.03 -23.56 26.00
CA GLU A 290 17.16 -23.18 25.13
C GLU A 290 18.49 -23.78 25.61
N GLU A 291 18.82 -23.64 26.91
CA GLU A 291 20.08 -24.12 27.51
C GLU A 291 20.24 -25.64 27.41
N THR A 292 19.14 -26.39 27.57
CA THR A 292 19.15 -27.87 27.51
C THR A 292 19.04 -28.41 26.09
N GLY A 293 18.67 -27.57 25.11
CA GLY A 293 18.39 -28.00 23.74
C GLY A 293 17.07 -28.75 23.56
N ALA A 294 16.23 -28.84 24.60
CA ALA A 294 14.96 -29.57 24.57
C ALA A 294 13.92 -28.96 23.60
N TYR A 295 14.12 -27.72 23.14
CA TYR A 295 13.29 -27.13 22.08
C TYR A 295 13.25 -27.99 20.81
N LYS A 296 14.30 -28.78 20.51
CA LYS A 296 14.33 -29.67 19.33
C LYS A 296 13.29 -30.78 19.44
N GLU A 297 13.30 -31.49 20.57
CA GLU A 297 12.32 -32.54 20.89
C GLU A 297 10.89 -31.96 20.91
N TYR A 298 10.71 -30.77 21.51
CA TYR A 298 9.41 -30.10 21.51
C TYR A 298 8.94 -29.74 20.09
N ASN A 299 9.83 -29.21 19.24
CA ASN A 299 9.51 -28.89 17.84
C ASN A 299 9.09 -30.13 17.03
N GLU A 300 9.75 -31.26 17.21
CA GLU A 300 9.38 -32.51 16.56
C GLU A 300 7.97 -32.93 17.00
N ARG A 301 7.73 -32.97 18.31
CA ARG A 301 6.43 -33.39 18.87
C ARG A 301 5.29 -32.47 18.49
N ILE A 302 5.49 -31.15 18.52
CA ILE A 302 4.46 -30.19 18.13
C ILE A 302 4.16 -30.31 16.63
N THR A 303 5.18 -30.51 15.80
CA THR A 303 5.04 -30.69 14.35
C THR A 303 4.26 -31.97 14.03
N GLU A 304 4.58 -33.09 14.67
CA GLU A 304 3.83 -34.33 14.49
C GLU A 304 2.39 -34.20 15.01
N ALA A 305 2.19 -33.53 16.15
CA ALA A 305 0.84 -33.28 16.65
C ALA A 305 -0.01 -32.52 15.62
N PHE A 306 0.50 -31.44 15.02
CA PHE A 306 -0.23 -30.70 13.99
C PHE A 306 -0.68 -31.55 12.78
N LYS A 307 0.09 -32.58 12.41
CA LYS A 307 -0.27 -33.52 11.32
C LYS A 307 -1.44 -34.46 11.65
N THR A 308 -1.88 -34.51 12.91
CA THR A 308 -2.97 -35.43 13.34
C THR A 308 -4.38 -34.89 13.10
N LYS A 309 -4.52 -33.60 12.78
CA LYS A 309 -5.83 -32.95 12.54
C LYS A 309 -5.74 -31.93 11.42
N THR A 310 -6.89 -31.61 10.83
CA THR A 310 -7.02 -30.58 9.80
C THR A 310 -6.81 -29.19 10.40
N SER A 311 -6.42 -28.22 9.58
CA SER A 311 -6.30 -26.82 10.00
C SER A 311 -7.58 -26.27 10.65
N ALA A 312 -8.75 -26.65 10.17
CA ALA A 312 -10.05 -26.24 10.70
C ALA A 312 -10.35 -26.83 12.09
N GLU A 313 -9.93 -28.07 12.35
CA GLU A 313 -10.04 -28.69 13.68
C GLU A 313 -9.08 -28.01 14.67
N TRP A 314 -7.84 -27.73 14.25
CA TRP A 314 -6.89 -26.98 15.09
C TRP A 314 -7.39 -25.59 15.43
N LYS A 315 -7.94 -24.85 14.45
CA LYS A 315 -8.57 -23.55 14.69
C LYS A 315 -9.63 -23.64 15.80
N LYS A 316 -10.54 -24.61 15.71
CA LYS A 316 -11.59 -24.83 16.73
C LYS A 316 -11.03 -25.21 18.10
N ILE A 317 -9.95 -25.98 18.16
CA ILE A 317 -9.31 -26.37 19.43
C ILE A 317 -8.68 -25.15 20.08
N PHE A 318 -7.79 -24.45 19.37
CA PHE A 318 -7.05 -23.31 19.91
C PHE A 318 -7.93 -22.10 20.20
N GLN A 319 -9.05 -21.92 19.49
CA GLN A 319 -10.07 -20.91 19.81
C GLN A 319 -10.69 -21.14 21.20
N LYS A 320 -10.88 -22.38 21.65
CA LYS A 320 -11.40 -22.67 23.01
C LYS A 320 -10.46 -22.17 24.11
N TYR A 321 -9.16 -22.14 23.81
CA TYR A 321 -8.11 -21.68 24.69
C TYR A 321 -7.76 -20.19 24.49
N ASN A 322 -8.50 -19.49 23.61
CA ASN A 322 -8.26 -18.09 23.26
C ASN A 322 -6.83 -17.82 22.74
N MET A 323 -6.28 -18.77 21.98
CA MET A 323 -4.94 -18.66 21.41
C MET A 323 -4.95 -17.95 20.05
N PRO A 324 -4.05 -16.97 19.81
CA PRO A 324 -3.88 -16.36 18.50
C PRO A 324 -3.38 -17.38 17.46
N CYS A 325 -4.26 -17.75 16.54
CA CYS A 325 -3.95 -18.71 15.52
C CYS A 325 -4.83 -18.55 14.27
N ASP A 326 -4.27 -18.89 13.11
CA ASP A 326 -5.07 -19.04 11.89
C ASP A 326 -4.36 -19.89 10.83
N VAL A 327 -5.11 -20.29 9.82
CA VAL A 327 -4.62 -20.96 8.62
C VAL A 327 -4.12 -19.93 7.60
N ALA A 328 -3.01 -20.24 6.92
CA ALA A 328 -2.55 -19.45 5.79
C ALA A 328 -3.48 -19.66 4.59
N VAL A 329 -4.14 -18.59 4.14
CA VAL A 329 -5.03 -18.56 2.97
C VAL A 329 -4.33 -17.96 1.75
N ARG A 330 -4.86 -18.21 0.55
CA ARG A 330 -4.35 -17.59 -0.68
C ARG A 330 -5.00 -16.23 -0.88
N THR A 331 -4.30 -15.31 -1.56
CA THR A 331 -4.87 -14.00 -1.94
C THR A 331 -6.18 -14.14 -2.71
N ALA A 332 -6.30 -15.15 -3.58
CA ALA A 332 -7.52 -15.42 -4.34
C ALA A 332 -8.73 -15.76 -3.45
N ASP A 333 -8.49 -16.36 -2.28
CA ASP A 333 -9.57 -16.75 -1.36
C ASP A 333 -10.17 -15.53 -0.65
N VAL A 334 -9.38 -14.45 -0.49
CA VAL A 334 -9.77 -13.23 0.23
C VAL A 334 -10.94 -12.53 -0.47
N ALA A 335 -11.02 -12.59 -1.80
CA ALA A 335 -12.11 -11.99 -2.58
C ALA A 335 -13.50 -12.51 -2.18
N THR A 336 -13.56 -13.68 -1.55
CA THR A 336 -14.79 -14.34 -1.07
C THR A 336 -14.79 -14.54 0.44
N ASP A 337 -13.85 -13.96 1.17
CA ASP A 337 -13.73 -14.13 2.62
C ASP A 337 -14.87 -13.43 3.36
N GLU A 338 -15.59 -14.19 4.19
CA GLU A 338 -16.76 -13.69 4.92
C GLU A 338 -16.37 -12.55 5.87
N GLN A 339 -15.25 -12.66 6.59
CA GLN A 339 -14.80 -11.62 7.51
C GLN A 339 -14.47 -10.32 6.75
N ALA A 340 -13.81 -10.39 5.60
CA ALA A 340 -13.54 -9.24 4.76
C ALA A 340 -14.84 -8.59 4.24
N ILE A 341 -15.80 -9.40 3.77
CA ILE A 341 -17.07 -8.92 3.22
C ILE A 341 -17.93 -8.25 4.30
N VAL A 342 -18.13 -8.88 5.46
CA VAL A 342 -19.02 -8.33 6.51
C VAL A 342 -18.48 -7.05 7.15
N ASN A 343 -17.16 -6.84 7.12
CA ASN A 343 -16.55 -5.59 7.57
C ASN A 343 -16.46 -4.52 6.47
N GLY A 344 -16.90 -4.82 5.24
CA GLY A 344 -16.83 -3.90 4.12
C GLY A 344 -15.39 -3.60 3.67
N TYR A 345 -14.47 -4.55 3.85
CA TYR A 345 -13.08 -4.43 3.40
C TYR A 345 -12.93 -4.66 1.89
N LEU A 346 -13.96 -5.25 1.28
CA LEU A 346 -14.10 -5.43 -0.16
C LEU A 346 -15.41 -4.80 -0.64
N GLU A 347 -15.39 -4.29 -1.86
CA GLU A 347 -16.54 -3.69 -2.54
C GLU A 347 -16.69 -4.30 -3.94
N GLU A 348 -17.89 -4.77 -4.32
CA GLU A 348 -18.15 -5.24 -5.68
C GLU A 348 -18.27 -4.05 -6.63
N VAL A 349 -17.42 -4.00 -7.65
CA VAL A 349 -17.47 -3.00 -8.73
C VAL A 349 -17.93 -3.68 -10.01
N THR A 350 -18.98 -3.15 -10.63
CA THR A 350 -19.46 -3.60 -11.94
C THR A 350 -18.96 -2.64 -13.02
N TYR A 351 -18.27 -3.19 -14.01
CA TYR A 351 -17.73 -2.47 -15.16
C TYR A 351 -18.77 -2.34 -16.29
N PRO A 352 -18.63 -1.36 -17.20
CA PRO A 352 -19.52 -1.18 -18.35
C PRO A 352 -19.73 -2.41 -19.24
N ASP A 353 -18.75 -3.31 -19.34
CA ASP A 353 -18.86 -4.58 -20.08
C ASP A 353 -19.66 -5.67 -19.33
N GLY A 354 -20.08 -5.40 -18.09
CA GLY A 354 -20.76 -6.32 -17.19
C GLY A 354 -19.83 -7.13 -16.27
N THR A 355 -18.51 -6.98 -16.40
CA THR A 355 -17.53 -7.65 -15.53
C THR A 355 -17.67 -7.14 -14.09
N LYS A 356 -17.63 -8.07 -13.13
CA LYS A 356 -17.71 -7.78 -11.69
C LYS A 356 -16.40 -8.12 -10.99
N VAL A 357 -15.89 -7.21 -10.19
CA VAL A 357 -14.62 -7.38 -9.47
C VAL A 357 -14.80 -7.00 -8.01
N MET A 358 -14.34 -7.86 -7.10
CA MET A 358 -14.25 -7.54 -5.67
C MET A 358 -12.98 -6.71 -5.43
N MET A 359 -13.15 -5.43 -5.15
CA MET A 359 -12.07 -4.47 -4.98
C MET A 359 -11.73 -4.26 -3.51
N PRO A 360 -10.45 -4.22 -3.11
CA PRO A 360 -10.07 -3.79 -1.78
C PRO A 360 -10.38 -2.31 -1.59
N VAL A 361 -10.93 -1.97 -0.42
CA VAL A 361 -11.19 -0.58 -0.06
C VAL A 361 -10.06 -0.06 0.82
N PRO A 362 -9.81 1.27 0.83
CA PRO A 362 -8.88 1.86 1.79
C PRO A 362 -9.23 1.49 3.23
N PRO A 363 -8.27 0.99 4.06
CA PRO A 363 -8.52 0.51 5.42
C PRO A 363 -8.72 1.65 6.46
N MET A 364 -9.47 2.70 6.10
CA MET A 364 -9.77 3.86 6.94
C MET A 364 -11.28 4.01 7.09
N PHE A 365 -11.81 3.63 8.25
CA PHE A 365 -13.24 3.64 8.54
C PHE A 365 -13.58 4.71 9.58
N LEU A 366 -14.37 5.71 9.16
CA LEU A 366 -14.80 6.82 10.01
C LEU A 366 -16.30 6.68 10.33
N SER A 367 -16.67 6.72 11.61
CA SER A 367 -18.06 6.50 12.03
C SER A 367 -19.00 7.61 11.56
N GLU A 368 -18.54 8.86 11.55
CA GLU A 368 -19.35 10.05 11.23
C GLU A 368 -19.16 10.56 9.79
N TYR A 369 -18.11 10.12 9.10
CA TYR A 369 -17.74 10.65 7.78
C TYR A 369 -17.93 9.62 6.66
N GLY A 370 -18.19 10.15 5.45
CA GLY A 370 -18.38 9.37 4.24
C GLY A 370 -17.07 9.00 3.55
N ARG A 371 -17.18 8.00 2.67
CA ARG A 371 -16.18 7.58 1.68
C ARG A 371 -16.93 7.41 0.35
N ARG A 372 -16.32 7.83 -0.76
CA ARG A 372 -16.87 7.56 -2.10
C ARG A 372 -16.79 6.06 -2.40
N PRO A 373 -17.83 5.46 -3.01
CA PRO A 373 -17.73 4.11 -3.54
C PRO A 373 -16.66 4.07 -4.65
N ILE A 374 -16.15 2.87 -4.93
CA ILE A 374 -15.21 2.66 -6.02
C ILE A 374 -15.99 2.64 -7.34
N THR A 375 -15.54 3.41 -8.32
CA THR A 375 -16.17 3.52 -9.64
C THR A 375 -15.14 3.24 -10.73
N PRO A 376 -15.52 2.58 -11.83
CA PRO A 376 -14.65 2.43 -13.00
C PRO A 376 -14.09 3.79 -13.47
N THR A 377 -12.81 3.84 -13.78
CA THR A 377 -12.07 5.07 -14.15
C THR A 377 -12.40 5.64 -15.53
N GLY A 378 -13.10 4.88 -16.37
CA GLY A 378 -13.47 5.30 -17.71
C GLY A 378 -12.30 5.56 -18.66
N LYS A 379 -12.58 6.37 -19.69
CA LYS A 379 -11.67 6.71 -20.78
C LYS A 379 -10.62 7.72 -20.32
N MET A 380 -9.42 7.61 -20.89
CA MET A 380 -8.45 8.68 -20.79
C MET A 380 -9.03 9.98 -21.37
N SER A 381 -8.80 11.12 -20.70
CA SER A 381 -9.29 12.44 -21.11
C SER A 381 -10.82 12.59 -21.19
N ASP A 382 -11.57 11.80 -20.43
CA ASP A 382 -13.04 11.89 -20.38
C ASP A 382 -13.56 13.25 -19.88
N CYS A 383 -12.78 13.94 -19.03
CA CYS A 383 -13.14 15.23 -18.44
C CYS A 383 -12.41 16.44 -19.04
N SER A 384 -11.59 16.30 -20.09
CA SER A 384 -10.72 17.38 -20.59
C SER A 384 -11.46 18.70 -20.86
N VAL A 385 -12.61 18.65 -21.53
CA VAL A 385 -13.38 19.85 -21.88
C VAL A 385 -13.98 20.51 -20.63
N GLU A 386 -14.53 19.72 -19.72
CA GLU A 386 -15.11 20.21 -18.46
C GLU A 386 -14.05 20.89 -17.60
N ILE A 387 -12.89 20.24 -17.44
CA ILE A 387 -11.77 20.75 -16.65
C ILE A 387 -11.26 22.08 -17.24
N LEU A 388 -11.00 22.15 -18.55
CA LEU A 388 -10.52 23.38 -19.19
C LEU A 388 -11.53 24.53 -19.09
N LYS A 389 -12.83 24.24 -19.20
CA LYS A 389 -13.87 25.25 -18.97
C LYS A 389 -13.87 25.77 -17.54
N SER A 390 -13.66 24.89 -16.55
CA SER A 390 -13.65 25.29 -15.13
C SER A 390 -12.53 26.28 -14.77
N ILE A 391 -11.45 26.32 -15.57
CA ILE A 391 -10.33 27.27 -15.42
C ILE A 391 -10.35 28.40 -16.47
N GLY A 392 -11.49 28.60 -17.13
CA GLY A 392 -11.77 29.79 -17.95
C GLY A 392 -11.41 29.71 -19.43
N TYR A 393 -11.08 28.53 -19.98
CA TYR A 393 -10.92 28.39 -21.43
C TYR A 393 -12.29 28.40 -22.13
N LYS A 394 -12.36 29.10 -23.27
CA LYS A 394 -13.56 29.14 -24.11
C LYS A 394 -13.58 27.94 -25.06
N ASP A 395 -14.75 27.62 -25.59
CA ASP A 395 -14.92 26.51 -26.55
C ASP A 395 -13.98 26.61 -27.77
N GLU A 396 -13.76 27.83 -28.28
CA GLU A 396 -12.84 28.09 -29.39
C GLU A 396 -11.37 27.78 -29.03
N ASP A 397 -10.94 28.17 -27.83
CA ASP A 397 -9.58 27.91 -27.36
C ASP A 397 -9.37 26.41 -27.14
N ILE A 398 -10.35 25.72 -26.56
CA ILE A 398 -10.30 24.27 -26.34
C ILE A 398 -10.26 23.53 -27.68
N ALA A 399 -11.06 23.94 -28.67
CA ALA A 399 -11.04 23.37 -30.01
C ALA A 399 -9.65 23.53 -30.66
N LYS A 400 -9.04 24.71 -30.55
CA LYS A 400 -7.69 24.97 -31.04
C LYS A 400 -6.62 24.16 -30.32
N MET A 401 -6.74 24.00 -28.98
CA MET A 401 -5.84 23.14 -28.21
C MET A 401 -5.93 21.67 -28.65
N LYS A 402 -7.12 21.17 -28.98
CA LYS A 402 -7.32 19.82 -29.52
C LYS A 402 -6.71 19.66 -30.91
N GLU A 403 -6.96 20.61 -31.81
CA GLU A 403 -6.38 20.63 -33.16
C GLU A 403 -4.85 20.61 -33.12
N ASN A 404 -4.26 21.40 -32.22
CA ASN A 404 -2.81 21.48 -32.01
C ASN A 404 -2.23 20.34 -31.17
N LYS A 405 -3.04 19.36 -30.75
CA LYS A 405 -2.63 18.22 -29.89
C LYS A 405 -1.99 18.66 -28.57
N VAL A 406 -2.46 19.78 -28.02
CA VAL A 406 -2.11 20.26 -26.67
C VAL A 406 -2.95 19.53 -25.62
N VAL A 407 -4.20 19.23 -25.94
CA VAL A 407 -5.13 18.43 -25.13
C VAL A 407 -5.79 17.36 -26.02
N ARG A 408 -6.23 16.25 -25.43
CA ARG A 408 -6.94 15.19 -26.15
C ARG A 408 -8.45 15.41 -26.18
#